data_AF-A0A0K2YF51-F1
#
_entry.id   AF-A0A0K2YF51-F1
#
_cell.length_a   1.000
_cell.length_b   1.000
_cell.length_c   1.000
_cell.angle_alpha   90.00
_cell.angle_beta   90.00
_cell.angle_gamma   90.00
#
_symmetry.space_group_name_H-M   'P 1'
#
loop_
_entity.id
_entity.type
_entity.pdbx_description
1 polymer ?
#
loop_
_entity_poly.entity_id
_entity_poly.type
_entity_poly.pdbx_seq_one_letter_code
_entity_poly.pdbx_strand_id
1 'polypeptide(L)' 'MKLRFNQLSQTRPLAELPADLTGHAITLDLSHTDADQRAAATDLARELLDRGAARIVISGSAA' A
#
# COMPACT_ATOMS: atom_id res chain seq x y z
N MET A 1 9.10 1.75 5.50
CA MET A 1 7.87 1.41 6.24
C MET A 1 7.17 0.23 5.57
N LYS A 2 6.68 -0.76 6.33
CA LYS A 2 5.95 -1.91 5.78
C LYS A 2 4.46 -1.82 6.15
N LEU A 3 3.59 -1.90 5.14
CA LEU A 3 2.14 -1.86 5.28
C LEU A 3 1.55 -3.17 4.75
N ARG A 4 0.57 -3.73 5.45
CA ARG A 4 -0.13 -4.95 5.03
C ARG A 4 -1.49 -4.58 4.45
N PHE A 5 -1.74 -4.96 3.19
CA PHE A 5 -2.93 -4.51 2.48
C PHE A 5 -4.24 -4.95 3.15
N ASN A 6 -4.31 -6.20 3.61
CA ASN A 6 -5.48 -6.71 4.34
C ASN A 6 -5.77 -5.95 5.66
N GLN A 7 -4.77 -5.26 6.24
CA GLN A 7 -5.00 -4.40 7.40
C GLN A 7 -5.46 -2.99 6.98
N LEU A 8 -4.97 -2.50 5.84
CA LEU A 8 -5.36 -1.21 5.25
C LEU A 8 -6.81 -1.21 4.75
N SER A 9 -7.26 -2.34 4.19
CA SER A 9 -8.63 -2.49 3.67
C SER A 9 -9.69 -2.64 4.75
N GLN A 10 -9.31 -3.06 5.98
CA GLN A 10 -10.29 -3.42 7.00
C GLN A 10 -10.74 -2.25 7.88
N THR A 11 -9.91 -1.25 8.19
CA THR A 11 -10.32 -0.11 9.05
C THR A 11 -9.35 1.07 9.00
N ARG A 12 -9.62 2.09 8.15
CA ARG A 12 -9.03 3.45 8.22
C ARG A 12 -7.50 3.63 8.48
N PRO A 13 -6.54 2.73 8.19
CA PRO A 13 -5.15 3.01 8.59
C PRO A 13 -4.46 3.96 7.61
N LEU A 14 -5.08 4.24 6.44
CA LEU A 14 -4.62 5.31 5.54
C LEU A 14 -4.68 6.69 6.17
N ALA A 15 -5.60 6.92 7.12
CA ALA A 15 -5.71 8.18 7.84
C ALA A 15 -4.57 8.37 8.86
N GLU A 16 -3.91 7.29 9.27
CA GLU A 16 -2.74 7.32 10.15
C GLU A 16 -1.43 7.52 9.38
N LEU A 17 -1.47 7.39 8.05
CA LEU A 17 -0.30 7.67 7.23
C LEU A 17 -0.05 9.18 7.15
N PRO A 18 1.21 9.62 7.21
CA PRO A 18 1.57 10.99 6.91
C PRO A 18 0.97 11.45 5.58
N ALA A 19 0.55 12.71 5.52
CA ALA A 19 0.07 13.32 4.28
C ALA A 19 1.21 13.46 3.25
N ASP A 20 2.43 13.69 3.73
CA ASP A 20 3.65 13.75 2.93
C ASP A 20 4.53 12.52 3.22
N LEU A 21 4.81 11.76 2.16
CA LEU A 21 5.61 10.54 2.17
C LEU A 21 6.96 10.73 1.45
N THR A 22 7.35 11.98 1.17
CA THR A 22 8.63 12.32 0.55
C THR A 22 9.79 11.63 1.26
N GLY A 23 10.64 10.94 0.49
CA GLY A 23 11.79 10.20 1.00
C GLY A 23 11.47 8.86 1.65
N HIS A 24 10.19 8.47 1.77
CA HIS A 24 9.82 7.21 2.41
C HIS A 24 9.76 6.07 1.39
N ALA A 25 10.45 4.97 1.71
CA ALA A 25 10.26 3.69 1.02
C ALA A 25 9.12 2.92 1.70
N ILE A 26 8.08 2.58 0.94
CA ILE A 26 6.90 1.86 1.41
C ILE A 26 6.90 0.45 0.81
N THR A 27 6.59 -0.54 1.65
CA THR A 27 6.38 -1.92 1.21
C THR A 27 4.91 -2.26 1.38
N LEU A 28 4.22 -2.57 0.28
CA LEU A 28 2.86 -3.10 0.27
C LEU A 28 2.92 -4.62 0.25
N ASP A 29 2.40 -5.24 1.31
CA ASP A 29 2.27 -6.68 1.41
C ASP A 29 0.88 -7.12 0.92
N LEU A 30 0.85 -7.79 -0.23
CA LEU A 30 -0.32 -8.36 -0.91
C LEU A 30 -0.43 -9.87 -0.70
N SER A 31 0.24 -10.41 0.33
CA SER A 31 0.05 -11.82 0.68
C SER A 31 -1.40 -12.04 1.11
N HIS A 32 -2.01 -13.12 0.60
CA HIS A 32 -3.41 -13.48 0.86
C HIS A 32 -4.47 -12.48 0.33
N THR A 33 -4.15 -11.71 -0.72
CA THR A 33 -5.14 -10.86 -1.39
C THR A 33 -5.72 -11.52 -2.64
N ASP A 34 -7.05 -11.40 -2.82
CA ASP A 34 -7.76 -11.79 -4.04
C ASP A 34 -7.59 -10.77 -5.19
N ALA A 35 -8.23 -11.02 -6.34
CA ALA A 35 -8.11 -10.18 -7.53
C ALA A 35 -8.67 -8.76 -7.34
N ASP A 36 -9.79 -8.61 -6.64
CA ASP A 36 -10.40 -7.31 -6.37
C ASP A 36 -9.54 -6.49 -5.40
N GLN A 37 -8.97 -7.16 -4.40
CA GLN A 37 -8.01 -6.56 -3.47
C GLN A 37 -6.71 -6.14 -4.16
N ARG A 38 -6.27 -6.83 -5.21
CA ARG A 38 -5.11 -6.40 -6.02
C ARG A 38 -5.40 -5.14 -6.83
N ALA A 39 -6.61 -4.99 -7.35
CA ALA A 39 -7.01 -3.75 -8.04
C ALA A 39 -6.98 -2.56 -7.06
N ALA A 40 -7.60 -2.72 -5.88
CA ALA A 40 -7.56 -1.71 -4.83
C ALA A 40 -6.14 -1.42 -4.31
N ALA A 41 -5.24 -2.41 -4.27
CA ALA A 41 -3.84 -2.21 -3.94
C ALA A 41 -3.08 -1.37 -4.98
N THR A 42 -3.46 -1.49 -6.25
CA THR A 42 -2.88 -0.69 -7.33
C THR A 42 -3.28 0.78 -7.19
N ASP A 43 -4.55 1.03 -6.87
CA ASP A 43 -5.03 2.40 -6.62
C ASP A 43 -4.39 3.01 -5.37
N LEU A 44 -4.23 2.21 -4.31
CA LEU A 44 -3.48 2.64 -3.14
C LEU A 44 -2.01 2.96 -3.45
N ALA A 45 -1.34 2.14 -4.26
CA ALA A 45 0.04 2.42 -4.65
C ALA A 45 0.16 3.76 -5.38
N ARG A 46 -0.81 4.12 -6.24
CA ARG A 46 -0.86 5.43 -6.90
C ARG A 46 -1.00 6.56 -5.89
N GLU A 47 -1.93 6.44 -4.95
CA GLU A 47 -2.13 7.45 -3.91
C GLU A 47 -0.86 7.69 -3.07
N LEU A 48 -0.13 6.62 -2.73
CA LEU A 48 1.13 6.74 -1.99
C LEU A 48 2.23 7.43 -2.80
N LEU A 49 2.28 7.21 -4.13
CA LEU A 49 3.18 7.94 -5.03
C LEU A 49 2.81 9.41 -5.13
N ASP A 50 1.53 9.73 -5.25
CA ASP A 50 1.02 11.11 -5.32
C ASP A 50 1.34 11.89 -4.04
N ARG A 51 1.38 11.20 -2.89
CA ARG A 51 1.84 11.74 -1.60
C ARG A 51 3.37 11.85 -1.48
N GLY A 52 4.14 11.49 -2.50
CA GLY A 52 5.60 11.66 -2.55
C GLY A 52 6.43 10.44 -2.15
N ALA A 53 5.84 9.24 -2.00
CA ALA A 53 6.62 8.06 -1.64
C ALA A 53 7.79 7.84 -2.62
N ALA A 54 9.02 7.81 -2.10
CA ALA A 54 10.22 7.70 -2.92
C ALA A 54 10.36 6.32 -3.59
N ARG A 55 9.76 5.29 -3.00
CA ARG A 55 9.75 3.93 -3.54
C ARG A 55 8.57 3.14 -3.00
N ILE A 56 7.93 2.38 -3.87
CA ILE A 56 6.95 1.36 -3.47
C ILE A 56 7.46 -0.01 -3.86
N VAL A 57 7.52 -0.92 -2.89
CA VAL A 57 7.86 -2.33 -3.07
C VAL A 57 6.60 -3.14 -2.87
N ILE A 58 6.16 -3.85 -3.91
CA ILE A 58 5.04 -4.79 -3.80
C ILE A 58 5.62 -6.16 -3.46
N SER A 59 5.11 -6.75 -2.39
CA SER A 59 5.54 -8.06 -1.89
C SER A 59 4.32 -8.93 -1.70
N GLY A 60 4.33 -10.13 -2.26
CA GLY A 60 3.18 -11.03 -2.27
C GLY A 60 3.18 -11.82 -3.57
N SER A 61 3.22 -13.15 -3.47
CA SER A 61 3.17 -14.00 -4.64
C SER A 61 1.75 -14.03 -5.16
N ALA A 62 1.58 -13.82 -6.48
CA ALA A 62 0.41 -14.36 -7.14
C ALA A 62 0.51 -15.89 -7.03
N ALA A 63 -0.26 -16.46 -6.11
CA ALA A 63 -0.65 -17.86 -6.23
C ALA A 63 -1.68 -17.98 -7.36
#